data_AF-A0A6M1YVK9-F1
#
_entry.id   AF-A0A6M1YVK9-F1
#
_cell.length_a   1.000
_cell.length_b   1.000
_cell.length_c   1.000
_cell.angle_alpha   90.00
_cell.angle_beta   90.00
_cell.angle_gamma   90.00
#
_symmetry.space_group_name_H-M   'P 1'
#
loop_
_entity.id
_entity.type
_entity.pdbx_description
1 polymer ?
#
loop_
_entity_poly.entity_id
_entity_poly.type
_entity_poly.pdbx_seq_one_letter_code
_entity_poly.pdbx_strand_id
1 'polypeptide(L)'
;MNEFYELKENLNKIEEKIKISFENKDLLLLSFLHRSFVNENKKVINEHNERLEFLGDVALNLVVSTYLYNKLKSKAEGKLSHIRSKLVDGVSCAKYYKLLALDEYVLMGKGEKEAIRGKTTIFADAFEA
;
A
#
# COMPACT_ATOMS: atom_id res chain seq x y z
N MET A 1 -22.56 -10.88 -3.36
CA MET A 1 -22.32 -9.44 -3.16
C MET A 1 -20.98 -9.13 -3.81
N ASN A 2 -20.84 -8.04 -4.57
CA ASN A 2 -19.58 -7.71 -5.26
C ASN A 2 -18.58 -7.17 -4.22
N GLU A 3 -17.39 -7.79 -4.13
CA GLU A 3 -16.31 -7.50 -3.15
C GLU A 3 -15.99 -6.00 -3.06
N PHE A 4 -16.17 -5.26 -4.16
CA PHE A 4 -16.03 -3.81 -4.22
C PHE A 4 -16.98 -3.04 -3.27
N TYR A 5 -18.26 -3.42 -3.22
CA TYR A 5 -19.22 -2.73 -2.34
C TYR A 5 -18.99 -3.08 -0.87
N GLU A 6 -18.58 -4.32 -0.59
CA GLU A 6 -18.19 -4.74 0.75
C GLU A 6 -16.98 -3.95 1.26
N LEU A 7 -15.96 -3.74 0.43
CA LEU A 7 -14.84 -2.86 0.77
C LEU A 7 -15.32 -1.44 1.09
N LYS A 8 -16.22 -0.89 0.26
CA LYS A 8 -16.77 0.46 0.45
C LYS A 8 -17.51 0.62 1.80
N GLU A 9 -18.22 -0.40 2.24
CA GLU A 9 -18.91 -0.41 3.54
C GLU A 9 -17.92 -0.52 4.72
N ASN A 10 -16.73 -1.10 4.51
CA ASN A 10 -15.73 -1.29 5.55
C ASN A 10 -14.73 -0.13 5.71
N LEU A 11 -14.80 0.93 4.89
CA LEU A 11 -13.84 2.05 4.94
C LEU A 11 -13.74 2.68 6.34
N ASN A 12 -14.85 2.87 7.04
CA ASN A 12 -14.82 3.43 8.40
C ASN A 12 -14.04 2.54 9.38
N LYS A 13 -14.19 1.21 9.26
CA LYS A 13 -13.45 0.26 10.10
C LYS A 13 -11.95 0.29 9.80
N ILE A 14 -11.59 0.45 8.52
CA ILE A 14 -10.20 0.63 8.10
C ILE A 14 -9.62 1.90 8.74
N GLU A 15 -10.32 3.04 8.64
CA GLU A 15 -9.91 4.32 9.25
C GLU A 15 -9.69 4.19 10.77
N GLU A 16 -10.60 3.51 11.47
CA GLU A 16 -10.47 3.21 12.91
C GLU A 16 -9.24 2.35 13.22
N LYS A 17 -8.95 1.35 12.38
CA LYS A 17 -7.82 0.43 12.52
C LYS A 17 -6.48 1.15 12.38
N ILE A 18 -6.36 2.02 11.39
CA ILE A 18 -5.12 2.80 11.13
C ILE A 18 -5.07 4.11 11.92
N LYS A 19 -6.17 4.50 12.59
CA LYS A 19 -6.32 5.76 13.34
C LYS A 19 -6.10 7.01 12.47
N ILE A 20 -6.55 6.96 11.23
CA ILE A 20 -6.45 8.05 10.25
C ILE A 20 -7.82 8.21 9.61
N SER A 21 -8.34 9.44 9.61
CA SER A 21 -9.55 9.80 8.88
C SER A 21 -9.18 10.43 7.55
N PHE A 22 -9.83 10.00 6.48
CA PHE A 22 -9.67 10.52 5.14
C PHE A 22 -10.78 11.51 4.82
N GLU A 23 -10.39 12.72 4.40
CA GLU A 23 -11.35 13.69 3.85
C GLU A 23 -12.00 13.16 2.56
N ASN A 24 -11.19 12.51 1.72
CA ASN A 24 -11.65 11.84 0.51
C ASN A 24 -11.52 10.31 0.65
N LYS A 25 -12.65 9.66 0.92
CA LYS A 25 -12.74 8.20 1.07
C LYS A 25 -12.50 7.43 -0.23
N ASP A 26 -12.63 8.08 -1.39
CA ASP A 26 -12.34 7.44 -2.66
C ASP A 26 -10.83 7.21 -2.84
N LEU A 27 -9.97 8.04 -2.21
CA LEU A 27 -8.52 7.78 -2.17
C LEU A 27 -8.19 6.54 -1.34
N LEU A 28 -8.82 6.42 -0.16
CA LEU A 28 -8.68 5.23 0.68
C LEU A 28 -9.21 3.99 -0.03
N LEU A 29 -10.36 4.09 -0.70
CA LEU A 29 -10.91 2.99 -1.49
C LEU A 29 -9.94 2.56 -2.60
N LEU A 30 -9.39 3.52 -3.34
CA LEU A 30 -8.51 3.29 -4.48
C LEU A 30 -7.23 2.56 -4.09
N SER A 31 -6.64 2.82 -2.91
CA SER A 31 -5.39 2.18 -2.49
C SER A 31 -5.49 0.65 -2.34
N PHE A 32 -6.70 0.13 -2.08
CA PHE A 32 -6.98 -1.31 -1.99
C PHE A 32 -7.26 -2.00 -3.34
N LEU A 33 -7.29 -1.27 -4.45
CA LEU A 33 -7.70 -1.80 -5.76
C LEU A 33 -6.49 -2.14 -6.63
N HIS A 34 -6.10 -3.42 -6.63
CA HIS A 34 -5.05 -3.88 -7.53
C HIS A 34 -5.56 -3.96 -8.97
N ARG A 35 -4.69 -3.67 -9.94
CA ARG A 35 -5.03 -3.66 -11.38
C ARG A 35 -5.68 -4.96 -11.87
N SER A 36 -5.32 -6.12 -11.30
CA SER A 36 -5.89 -7.41 -11.72
C SER A 36 -7.37 -7.52 -11.37
N PHE A 37 -7.80 -6.95 -10.23
CA PHE A 37 -9.22 -6.90 -9.88
C PHE A 37 -9.99 -5.98 -10.82
N VAL A 38 -9.44 -4.80 -11.12
CA VAL A 38 -10.04 -3.83 -12.03
C VAL A 38 -10.20 -4.39 -13.44
N ASN A 39 -9.18 -5.13 -13.92
CA ASN A 39 -9.23 -5.78 -15.23
C ASN A 39 -10.36 -6.83 -15.35
N GLU A 40 -10.68 -7.52 -14.26
CA GLU A 40 -11.80 -8.47 -14.20
C GLU A 40 -13.16 -7.77 -14.00
N ASN A 41 -13.19 -6.52 -13.50
CA ASN A 41 -14.39 -5.81 -13.06
C ASN A 41 -14.61 -4.44 -13.73
N LYS A 42 -14.17 -4.27 -14.99
CA LYS A 42 -14.22 -2.99 -15.74
C LYS A 42 -15.58 -2.30 -15.85
N LYS A 43 -16.68 -3.02 -15.61
CA LYS A 43 -18.05 -2.46 -15.60
C LYS A 43 -18.39 -1.70 -14.31
N VAL A 44 -17.60 -1.90 -13.25
CA VAL A 44 -17.83 -1.37 -11.90
C VAL A 44 -16.79 -0.34 -11.54
N ILE A 45 -15.54 -0.58 -11.94
CA ILE A 45 -14.39 0.27 -11.63
C ILE A 45 -13.41 0.28 -12.80
N ASN A 46 -12.76 1.41 -13.03
CA ASN A 46 -11.78 1.60 -14.10
C ASN A 46 -10.43 2.16 -13.60
N GLU A 47 -10.30 2.46 -12.31
CA GLU A 47 -9.08 2.96 -11.68
C GLU A 47 -8.50 1.97 -10.67
N HIS A 48 -7.18 1.93 -10.56
CA HIS A 48 -6.40 1.09 -9.65
C HIS A 48 -5.31 1.90 -8.95
N ASN A 49 -4.67 1.30 -7.95
CA ASN A 49 -3.73 1.95 -7.04
C ASN A 49 -2.36 2.35 -7.63
N GLU A 50 -1.93 1.84 -8.79
CA GLU A 50 -0.57 2.11 -9.35
C GLU A 50 -0.16 3.60 -9.39
N ARG A 51 -1.10 4.54 -9.58
CA ARG A 51 -0.78 5.99 -9.53
C ARG A 51 -0.54 6.51 -8.12
N LEU A 52 -1.27 5.97 -7.14
CA LEU A 52 -1.05 6.27 -5.72
C LEU A 52 0.27 5.64 -5.26
N GLU A 53 0.53 4.38 -5.61
CA GLU A 53 1.80 3.69 -5.38
C GLU A 53 2.98 4.54 -5.88
N PHE A 54 2.93 5.00 -7.15
CA PHE A 54 3.97 5.85 -7.72
C PHE A 54 4.26 7.12 -6.91
N LEU A 55 3.22 7.79 -6.39
CA LEU A 55 3.37 8.97 -5.55
C LEU A 55 3.86 8.60 -4.14
N GLY A 56 3.34 7.50 -3.63
CA GLY A 56 3.58 6.94 -2.32
C GLY A 56 5.01 6.50 -2.10
N ASP A 57 5.63 5.82 -3.06
CA ASP A 57 7.04 5.43 -3.00
C ASP A 57 7.94 6.66 -2.78
N VAL A 58 7.68 7.75 -3.52
CA VAL A 58 8.44 9.00 -3.38
C VAL A 58 8.21 9.61 -1.99
N ALA A 59 6.96 9.64 -1.52
CA ALA A 59 6.62 10.18 -0.21
C ALA A 59 7.27 9.36 0.94
N LEU A 60 7.20 8.04 0.86
CA LEU A 60 7.78 7.12 1.83
C LEU A 60 9.31 7.27 1.88
N ASN A 61 9.96 7.31 0.72
CA ASN A 61 11.41 7.54 0.62
C ASN A 61 11.80 8.88 1.23
N LEU A 62 11.04 9.94 0.99
CA LEU A 62 11.29 11.26 1.57
C LEU A 62 11.20 11.21 3.10
N VAL A 63 10.10 10.69 3.65
CA VAL A 63 9.88 10.63 5.10
C VAL A 63 10.99 9.83 5.79
N VAL A 64 11.34 8.65 5.26
CA VAL A 64 12.39 7.80 5.83
C VAL A 64 13.76 8.45 5.68
N SER A 65 14.07 9.05 4.53
CA SER A 65 15.33 9.79 4.33
C SER A 65 15.47 10.95 5.32
N THR A 66 14.42 11.76 5.50
CA THR A 66 14.41 12.87 6.44
C THR A 66 14.60 12.39 7.88
N TYR A 67 13.95 11.29 8.26
CA TYR A 67 14.14 10.70 9.58
C TYR A 67 15.59 10.24 9.80
N LEU A 68 16.16 9.49 8.85
CA LEU A 68 17.52 8.98 8.94
C LEU A 68 18.56 10.11 8.95
N TYR A 69 18.40 11.13 8.11
CA TYR A 69 19.27 12.31 8.07
C TYR A 69 19.33 13.01 9.44
N ASN A 70 18.18 13.25 10.05
CA ASN A 70 18.10 13.94 11.33
C ASN A 70 18.59 13.09 12.51
N LYS A 71 18.31 11.78 12.49
CA LYS A 71 18.62 10.88 13.62
C LYS A 71 20.05 10.36 13.60
N LEU A 72 20.63 10.13 12.43
CA LEU A 72 21.93 9.46 12.24
C LEU A 72 23.00 10.41 11.72
N LYS A 73 23.17 11.56 12.39
CA LYS A 73 24.03 12.69 11.96
C LYS A 73 25.50 12.34 11.67
N SER A 74 26.03 11.28 12.27
CA SER A 74 27.43 10.85 12.09
C SER A 74 27.64 9.83 10.97
N LYS A 75 26.56 9.37 10.30
CA LYS A 75 26.66 8.38 9.22
C LYS A 75 26.83 9.09 7.88
N ALA A 76 27.71 8.55 7.04
CA ALA A 76 27.86 8.98 5.66
C ALA A 76 26.61 8.65 4.82
N GLU A 77 26.39 9.41 3.76
CA GLU A 77 25.26 9.26 2.83
C GLU A 77 25.05 7.81 2.39
N GLY A 78 26.08 7.12 1.92
CA GLY A 78 25.93 5.74 1.44
C GLY A 78 25.42 4.76 2.51
N LYS A 79 25.74 4.99 3.80
CA LYS A 79 25.18 4.18 4.89
C LYS A 79 23.72 4.52 5.16
N LEU A 80 23.33 5.79 5.06
CA LEU A 80 21.93 6.21 5.17
C LEU A 80 21.09 5.60 4.03
N SER A 81 21.59 5.67 2.80
CA SER A 81 20.94 5.11 1.61
C SER A 81 20.79 3.59 1.70
N HIS A 82 21.80 2.87 2.22
CA HIS A 82 21.69 1.44 2.48
C HIS A 82 20.68 1.09 3.58
N ILE A 83 20.60 1.88 4.65
CA ILE A 83 19.59 1.66 5.69
C ILE A 83 18.19 1.93 5.14
N ARG A 84 18.00 3.04 4.42
CA ARG A 84 16.73 3.37 3.77
C ARG A 84 16.26 2.22 2.89
N SER A 85 17.11 1.73 1.98
CA SER A 85 16.70 0.67 1.04
C SER A 85 16.32 -0.64 1.72
N LYS A 86 16.72 -0.87 2.98
CA LYS A 86 16.26 -2.01 3.79
C LYS A 86 15.01 -1.75 4.61
N LEU A 87 14.63 -0.49 4.79
CA LEU A 87 13.38 -0.11 5.47
C LEU A 87 12.21 0.02 4.49
N VAL A 88 12.49 0.41 3.24
CA VAL A 88 11.45 0.66 2.22
C VAL A 88 11.57 -0.31 1.04
N ASP A 89 12.11 -1.51 1.25
CA ASP A 89 12.01 -2.56 0.23
C ASP A 89 10.62 -3.22 0.25
N GLY A 90 10.22 -3.83 -0.87
CA GLY A 90 8.89 -4.44 -0.99
C GLY A 90 8.62 -5.53 0.05
N VAL A 91 9.65 -6.24 0.55
CA VAL A 91 9.48 -7.21 1.64
C VAL A 91 9.11 -6.51 2.94
N SER A 92 9.73 -5.39 3.25
CA SER A 92 9.42 -4.57 4.42
C SER A 92 8.06 -3.91 4.31
N CYS A 93 7.74 -3.28 3.17
CA CYS A 93 6.43 -2.67 2.91
C CYS A 93 5.30 -3.69 3.07
N ALA A 94 5.41 -4.86 2.43
CA ALA A 94 4.42 -5.93 2.57
C ALA A 94 4.29 -6.45 4.01
N LYS A 95 5.40 -6.49 4.76
CA LYS A 95 5.38 -6.84 6.18
C LYS A 95 4.63 -5.78 7.00
N TYR A 96 4.88 -4.49 6.76
CA TYR A 96 4.18 -3.40 7.45
C TYR A 96 2.69 -3.43 7.16
N TYR A 97 2.31 -3.66 5.90
CA TYR A 97 0.92 -3.80 5.49
C TYR A 97 0.17 -4.90 6.27
N LYS A 98 0.81 -6.07 6.41
CA LYS A 98 0.26 -7.18 7.21
C LYS A 98 0.22 -6.88 8.70
N LEU A 99 1.18 -6.11 9.23
CA LEU A 99 1.16 -5.68 10.63
C LEU A 99 0.00 -4.73 10.92
N LEU A 100 -0.44 -3.95 9.92
CA LEU A 100 -1.69 -3.17 9.98
C LEU A 100 -2.94 -4.04 9.80
N ALA A 101 -2.76 -5.32 9.46
CA ALA A 101 -3.80 -6.29 9.13
C ALA A 101 -4.77 -5.76 8.05
N LEU A 102 -4.22 -5.13 7.01
CA LEU A 102 -4.99 -4.58 5.89
C LEU A 102 -5.06 -5.53 4.68
N ASP A 103 -4.36 -6.65 4.74
CA ASP A 103 -4.24 -7.63 3.65
C ASP A 103 -5.56 -8.27 3.25
N GLU A 104 -6.51 -8.38 4.17
CA GLU A 104 -7.87 -8.91 3.90
C GLU A 104 -8.73 -7.98 3.03
N TYR A 105 -8.42 -6.67 3.00
CA TYR A 105 -9.20 -5.66 2.27
C TYR A 105 -8.74 -5.45 0.84
N VAL A 106 -7.57 -5.98 0.44
CA VAL A 106 -7.03 -5.76 -0.91
C VAL A 106 -7.79 -6.59 -1.92
N LEU A 107 -8.38 -5.90 -2.90
CA LEU A 107 -9.08 -6.54 -4.00
C LEU A 107 -8.11 -6.85 -5.13
N MET A 108 -7.95 -8.14 -5.41
CA MET A 108 -7.12 -8.67 -6.48
C MET A 108 -7.89 -9.70 -7.30
N GLY A 109 -7.53 -9.87 -8.57
CA GLY A 109 -8.14 -10.85 -9.48
C GLY A 109 -7.90 -12.29 -9.01
N LYS A 110 -8.71 -13.23 -9.53
CA LYS A 110 -8.73 -14.62 -9.05
C LYS A 110 -7.35 -15.30 -9.12
N GLY A 111 -6.61 -15.08 -10.21
CA GLY A 111 -5.28 -15.67 -10.39
C GLY A 111 -4.26 -15.18 -9.34
N GLU A 112 -4.34 -13.92 -8.94
CA GLU A 112 -3.44 -13.36 -7.92
C GLU A 112 -3.78 -13.86 -6.51
N LYS A 113 -5.06 -14.17 -6.24
CA LYS A 113 -5.47 -14.75 -4.95
C LYS A 113 -4.83 -16.12 -4.70
N GLU A 114 -4.55 -16.89 -5.74
CA GLU A 114 -3.94 -18.22 -5.65
C GLU A 114 -2.40 -18.17 -5.62
N ALA A 115 -1.80 -17.08 -6.10
CA ALA A 115 -0.35 -16.91 -6.13
C ALA A 115 0.21 -16.54 -4.73
N ILE A 116 1.23 -17.26 -4.27
CA ILE A 116 1.90 -16.94 -2.99
C ILE A 116 2.89 -15.78 -3.16
N ARG A 117 3.71 -15.81 -4.23
CA ARG A 117 4.74 -14.77 -4.47
C ARG A 117 4.15 -13.44 -4.93
N GLY A 118 3.10 -13.45 -5.75
CA GLY A 118 2.44 -12.23 -6.24
C GLY A 118 1.89 -11.36 -5.11
N LYS A 119 1.41 -11.99 -4.03
CA LYS A 119 0.86 -11.28 -2.87
C LYS A 119 1.86 -10.38 -2.16
N THR A 120 3.15 -10.72 -2.13
CA THR A 120 4.14 -9.85 -1.47
C THR A 120 4.24 -8.52 -2.20
N THR A 121 4.35 -8.54 -3.53
CA THR A 121 4.41 -7.32 -4.33
C THR A 121 3.11 -6.53 -4.19
N ILE A 122 1.95 -7.18 -4.33
CA ILE A 122 0.65 -6.52 -4.20
C ILE A 122 0.47 -5.81 -2.85
N PHE A 123 0.92 -6.41 -1.75
CA PHE A 123 0.85 -5.77 -0.43
C PHE A 123 1.89 -4.67 -0.21
N ALA A 124 3.03 -4.72 -0.92
CA ALA A 124 3.97 -3.62 -0.92
C ALA A 124 3.38 -2.42 -1.67
N ASP A 125 2.86 -2.66 -2.87
CA ASP A 125 2.26 -1.63 -3.72
C ASP A 125 1.06 -0.98 -3.02
N ALA A 126 0.21 -1.79 -2.35
CA ALA A 126 -0.92 -1.29 -1.56
C ALA A 126 -0.50 -0.56 -0.26
N PHE A 127 0.71 -0.79 0.25
CA PHE A 127 1.25 -0.03 1.39
C PHE A 127 1.77 1.33 0.96
N GLU A 128 2.34 1.40 -0.24
CA GLU A 128 2.82 2.65 -0.82
C GLU A 128 1.65 3.53 -1.28
N ALA A 129 0.59 2.93 -1.84
CA ALA A 129 -0.64 3.61 -2.23
C ALA A 129 -1.46 4.18 -1.05
#